data_AF-A0A519D7V1-F1
#
_entry.id   AF-A0A519D7V1-F1
#
_cell.length_a   1.000
_cell.length_b   1.000
_cell.length_c   1.000
_cell.angle_alpha   90.00
_cell.angle_beta   90.00
_cell.angle_gamma   90.00
#
_symmetry.space_group_name_H-M   'P 1'
#
loop_
_entity.id
_entity.type
_entity.pdbx_description
1 polymer ?
#
loop_
_entity_poly.entity_id
_entity_poly.type
_entity_poly.pdbx_seq_one_letter_code
_entity_poly.pdbx_strand_id
1 'polypeptide(L)'
;MPEEPENWWELTPGEGKQGDPDSPEPVVISGHQTKETEGGDGASEGKPSEWSYYSKQRATATGIFLFTFIVGDWWWDGSNGFGALLQTVSAILDWPYRHSFVSDYHPNPILLQISWALWDITPAVFLISFLYGSSLVTSLDSGSITLVKEASLEIRQRGKRAHFRLKYFVVILILMDFITFSLDPWFPIEEYPLRFFENHSGIHWMFIALVASYGLDPDCEWMANAMKDLTS
;
A
#
# COMPACT_ATOMS: atom_id res chain seq x y z
N MET A 1 32.11 -15.10 25.87
CA MET A 1 32.09 -14.33 24.61
C MET A 1 30.70 -14.49 24.04
N PRO A 2 29.98 -13.40 23.73
CA PRO A 2 28.63 -13.51 23.17
C PRO A 2 28.72 -13.90 21.69
N GLU A 3 27.92 -14.88 21.31
CA GLU A 3 27.76 -15.32 19.92
C GLU A 3 27.14 -14.20 19.09
N GLU A 4 27.74 -13.91 17.94
CA GLU A 4 27.22 -12.95 16.95
C GLU A 4 25.97 -13.54 16.25
N PRO A 5 24.96 -12.73 15.92
CA PRO A 5 23.74 -13.22 15.28
C PRO A 5 23.99 -13.63 13.82
N GLU A 6 23.63 -14.86 13.48
CA GLU A 6 23.73 -15.41 12.11
C GLU A 6 22.87 -14.62 11.12
N ASN A 7 23.52 -14.12 10.07
CA ASN A 7 22.93 -13.42 8.95
C ASN A 7 22.23 -14.41 8.00
N TRP A 8 20.90 -14.37 7.92
CA TRP A 8 20.08 -15.31 7.12
C TRP A 8 20.15 -15.13 5.59
N TRP A 9 21.08 -14.31 5.10
CA TRP A 9 21.26 -13.96 3.68
C TRP A 9 22.61 -14.42 3.09
N GLU A 10 23.47 -15.07 3.86
CA GLU A 10 24.71 -15.66 3.35
C GLU A 10 24.47 -17.10 2.88
N LEU A 11 24.01 -17.25 1.63
CA LEU A 11 24.07 -18.52 0.92
C LEU A 11 25.49 -18.68 0.34
N THR A 12 26.37 -19.38 1.05
CA THR A 12 27.63 -19.84 0.47
C THR A 12 27.34 -20.95 -0.54
N PRO A 13 27.70 -20.84 -1.83
CA PRO A 13 27.54 -21.93 -2.77
C PRO A 13 28.60 -22.98 -2.47
N GLY A 14 28.18 -24.11 -1.89
CA GLY A 14 29.07 -25.23 -1.56
C GLY A 14 29.75 -25.81 -2.79
N GLU A 15 31.07 -25.92 -2.69
CA GLU A 15 31.98 -26.58 -3.61
C GLU A 15 31.51 -27.99 -3.98
N GLY A 16 31.56 -28.29 -5.28
CA GLY A 16 31.29 -29.63 -5.78
C GLY A 16 32.40 -30.62 -5.41
N LYS A 17 32.01 -31.84 -5.03
CA LYS A 17 32.82 -33.05 -5.22
C LYS A 17 31.96 -34.22 -5.69
N GLN A 18 32.48 -34.83 -6.74
CA GLN A 18 32.08 -35.95 -7.60
C GLN A 18 31.99 -37.31 -6.87
N GLY A 19 31.04 -38.19 -7.27
CA GLY A 19 31.11 -39.64 -7.01
C GLY A 19 29.80 -40.47 -6.94
N ASP A 20 29.22 -40.82 -8.10
CA ASP A 20 28.65 -42.12 -8.56
C ASP A 20 27.67 -43.03 -7.71
N PRO A 21 27.03 -44.09 -8.25
CA PRO A 21 25.58 -44.15 -8.47
C PRO A 21 24.90 -45.42 -7.90
N ASP A 22 23.97 -45.32 -6.96
CA ASP A 22 23.02 -46.40 -6.65
C ASP A 22 21.79 -45.84 -5.93
N SER A 23 20.64 -45.93 -6.60
CA SER A 23 19.28 -45.75 -6.03
C SER A 23 18.96 -46.99 -5.17
N PRO A 24 18.14 -46.96 -4.08
CA PRO A 24 16.82 -46.30 -4.07
C PRO A 24 16.28 -45.75 -2.72
N GLU A 25 15.38 -44.77 -2.84
CA GLU A 25 14.02 -44.68 -2.26
C GLU A 25 13.60 -43.21 -2.04
N PRO A 26 12.43 -42.78 -2.55
CA PRO A 26 11.92 -41.46 -2.27
C PRO A 26 11.38 -41.39 -0.84
N VAL A 27 11.95 -40.49 -0.03
CA VAL A 27 11.40 -40.15 1.29
C VAL A 27 10.01 -39.57 1.10
N VAL A 28 9.01 -40.38 1.44
CA VAL A 28 7.61 -40.04 1.60
C VAL A 28 7.47 -39.05 2.76
N ILE A 29 6.93 -37.86 2.49
CA ILE A 29 6.32 -37.00 3.52
C ILE A 29 4.81 -37.03 3.30
N SER A 30 4.14 -37.92 4.05
CA SER A 30 2.70 -37.88 4.36
C SER A 30 2.36 -36.64 5.19
N GLY A 31 1.19 -35.99 5.14
CA GLY A 31 -0.06 -36.18 4.41
C GLY A 31 -0.80 -34.82 4.41
N HIS A 32 -1.78 -34.57 3.55
CA HIS A 32 -3.14 -35.12 3.68
C HIS A 32 -3.76 -35.26 2.28
N GLN A 33 -3.88 -36.49 1.78
CA GLN A 33 -4.76 -36.83 0.67
C GLN A 33 -6.10 -37.27 1.26
N THR A 34 -7.16 -36.50 1.00
CA THR A 34 -8.52 -36.93 1.29
C THR A 34 -8.96 -37.91 0.21
N LYS A 35 -9.35 -39.11 0.64
CA LYS A 35 -9.93 -40.17 -0.19
C LYS A 35 -11.14 -39.66 -0.95
N GLU A 36 -11.16 -39.93 -2.25
CA GLU A 36 -12.41 -40.09 -3.00
C GLU A 36 -13.21 -41.24 -2.37
N THR A 37 -14.46 -40.97 -2.03
CA THR A 37 -15.47 -42.00 -1.84
C THR A 37 -16.74 -41.48 -2.49
N GLU A 38 -17.14 -42.14 -3.56
CA GLU A 38 -18.42 -41.94 -4.24
C GLU A 38 -19.59 -42.16 -3.27
N GLY A 39 -20.64 -41.34 -3.43
CA GLY A 39 -22.00 -41.64 -2.97
C GLY A 39 -22.48 -40.81 -1.78
N GLY A 40 -23.16 -39.71 -2.06
CA GLY A 40 -23.90 -38.95 -1.05
C GLY A 40 -24.36 -37.60 -1.56
N ASP A 41 -25.52 -37.58 -2.22
CA ASP A 41 -26.24 -36.38 -2.63
C ASP A 41 -26.53 -35.48 -1.42
N GLY A 42 -25.92 -34.31 -1.41
CA GLY A 42 -25.97 -33.37 -0.30
C GLY A 42 -25.19 -32.13 -0.69
N ALA A 43 -25.90 -31.12 -1.20
CA ALA A 43 -25.35 -29.81 -1.52
C ALA A 43 -24.72 -29.20 -0.25
N SER A 44 -23.43 -29.46 -0.05
CA SER A 44 -22.62 -28.71 0.89
C SER A 44 -22.52 -27.30 0.33
N GLU A 45 -23.21 -26.36 0.94
CA GLU A 45 -22.94 -24.93 0.78
C GLU A 45 -21.46 -24.70 1.08
N GLY A 46 -20.65 -24.69 0.02
CA GLY A 46 -19.22 -24.56 0.11
C GLY A 46 -18.91 -23.19 0.66
N LYS A 47 -18.38 -23.14 1.90
CA LYS A 47 -17.77 -21.91 2.42
C LYS A 47 -16.80 -21.41 1.35
N PRO A 48 -16.91 -20.13 0.92
CA PRO A 48 -16.00 -19.59 -0.07
C PRO A 48 -14.56 -19.78 0.40
N SER A 49 -13.67 -20.17 -0.51
CA SER A 49 -12.26 -20.30 -0.18
C SER A 49 -11.70 -18.95 0.30
N GLU A 50 -10.71 -18.96 1.20
CA GLU A 50 -10.03 -17.73 1.66
C GLU A 50 -9.56 -16.84 0.50
N TRP A 51 -9.29 -17.45 -0.65
CA TRP A 51 -8.91 -16.81 -1.91
C TRP A 51 -10.01 -15.94 -2.52
N SER A 52 -11.27 -16.39 -2.45
CA SER A 52 -12.43 -15.61 -2.90
C SER A 52 -12.66 -14.38 -2.01
N TYR A 53 -12.32 -14.48 -0.72
CA TYR A 53 -12.47 -13.36 0.22
C TYR A 53 -11.44 -12.25 -0.03
N TYR A 54 -10.16 -12.60 -0.17
CA TYR A 54 -9.12 -11.59 -0.43
C TYR A 54 -9.30 -10.91 -1.80
N SER A 55 -9.71 -11.65 -2.83
CA SER A 55 -9.94 -11.06 -4.16
C SER A 55 -11.06 -10.01 -4.13
N LYS A 56 -12.16 -10.29 -3.40
CA LYS A 56 -13.25 -9.34 -3.15
C LYS A 56 -12.79 -8.14 -2.33
N GLN A 57 -12.11 -8.37 -1.20
CA GLN A 57 -11.56 -7.31 -0.35
C GLN A 57 -10.67 -6.34 -1.15
N ARG A 58 -9.73 -6.88 -1.93
CA ARG A 58 -8.82 -6.10 -2.78
C ARG A 58 -9.57 -5.32 -3.87
N ALA A 59 -10.54 -5.96 -4.53
CA ALA A 59 -11.33 -5.31 -5.57
C ALA A 59 -12.13 -4.13 -5.00
N THR A 60 -12.76 -4.31 -3.84
CA THR A 60 -13.48 -3.22 -3.17
C THR A 60 -12.56 -2.12 -2.69
N ALA A 61 -11.42 -2.45 -2.09
CA ALA A 61 -10.41 -1.46 -1.70
C ALA A 61 -9.93 -0.62 -2.90
N THR A 62 -9.69 -1.28 -4.03
CA THR A 62 -9.33 -0.60 -5.28
C THR A 62 -10.46 0.28 -5.78
N GLY A 63 -11.71 -0.18 -5.71
CA GLY A 63 -12.89 0.62 -6.07
C GLY A 63 -13.08 1.86 -5.19
N ILE A 64 -12.95 1.71 -3.87
CA ILE A 64 -13.01 2.83 -2.91
C ILE A 64 -11.90 3.83 -3.20
N PHE A 65 -10.66 3.36 -3.38
CA PHE A 65 -9.55 4.23 -3.76
C PHE A 65 -9.83 4.99 -5.06
N LEU A 66 -10.23 4.31 -6.14
CA LEU A 66 -10.50 4.96 -7.42
C LEU A 66 -11.63 5.99 -7.30
N PHE A 67 -12.70 5.70 -6.56
CA PHE A 67 -13.76 6.67 -6.29
C PHE A 67 -13.24 7.91 -5.56
N THR A 68 -12.48 7.69 -4.48
CA THR A 68 -11.85 8.74 -3.68
C THR A 68 -10.88 9.57 -4.52
N PHE A 69 -10.15 8.92 -5.43
CA PHE A 69 -9.19 9.56 -6.33
C PHE A 69 -9.87 10.40 -7.41
N ILE A 70 -11.02 9.97 -7.93
CA ILE A 70 -11.76 10.68 -8.99
C ILE A 70 -12.57 11.85 -8.43
N VAL A 71 -13.13 11.71 -7.24
CA VAL A 71 -14.08 12.68 -6.66
C VAL A 71 -13.42 13.59 -5.64
N GLY A 72 -12.47 13.07 -4.86
CA GLY A 72 -11.90 13.81 -3.75
C GLY A 72 -11.01 14.96 -4.18
N ASP A 73 -10.81 15.94 -3.31
CA ASP A 73 -9.84 17.02 -3.49
C ASP A 73 -8.46 16.55 -2.99
N TRP A 74 -7.49 16.46 -3.91
CA TRP A 74 -6.14 15.94 -3.67
C TRP A 74 -5.05 17.01 -3.70
N TRP A 75 -5.42 18.26 -4.01
CA TRP A 75 -4.47 19.38 -4.11
C TRP A 75 -4.87 20.59 -3.25
N TRP A 76 -5.97 20.47 -2.48
CA TRP A 76 -6.52 21.51 -1.62
C TRP A 76 -7.00 22.76 -2.37
N ASP A 77 -7.13 22.66 -3.69
CA ASP A 77 -7.66 23.69 -4.59
C ASP A 77 -8.96 23.24 -5.29
N GLY A 78 -9.51 22.09 -4.87
CA GLY A 78 -10.65 21.43 -5.50
C GLY A 78 -10.29 20.48 -6.64
N SER A 79 -9.00 20.34 -7.00
CA SER A 79 -8.56 19.41 -8.02
C SER A 79 -8.70 17.97 -7.56
N ASN A 80 -9.35 17.16 -8.39
CA ASN A 80 -9.37 15.73 -8.16
C ASN A 80 -8.01 15.07 -8.35
N GLY A 81 -7.89 13.78 -8.03
CA GLY A 81 -6.64 13.03 -8.11
C GLY A 81 -5.94 13.14 -9.48
N PHE A 82 -6.69 13.15 -10.60
CA PHE A 82 -6.08 13.34 -11.92
C PHE A 82 -5.60 14.78 -12.17
N GLY A 83 -6.38 15.78 -11.76
CA GLY A 83 -5.92 17.18 -11.80
C GLY A 83 -4.70 17.41 -10.92
N ALA A 84 -4.73 16.85 -9.71
CA ALA A 84 -3.64 16.89 -8.75
C ALA A 84 -2.36 16.20 -9.27
N LEU A 85 -2.46 15.15 -10.10
CA LEU A 85 -1.27 14.55 -10.75
C LEU A 85 -0.60 15.51 -11.74
N LEU A 86 -1.39 16.29 -12.50
CA LEU A 86 -0.82 17.31 -13.39
C LEU A 86 -0.12 18.39 -12.57
N GLN A 87 -0.71 18.77 -11.44
CA GLN A 87 -0.10 19.69 -10.49
C GLN A 87 1.18 19.10 -9.86
N THR A 88 1.21 17.81 -9.50
CA THR A 88 2.40 17.10 -9.01
C THR A 88 3.54 17.19 -10.03
N VAL A 89 3.26 16.95 -11.32
CA VAL A 89 4.29 17.03 -12.37
C VAL A 89 4.82 18.45 -12.51
N SER A 90 3.93 19.45 -12.57
CA SER A 90 4.35 20.86 -12.58
C SER A 90 5.17 21.20 -11.34
N ALA A 91 4.77 20.68 -10.17
CA ALA A 91 5.43 20.97 -8.92
C ALA A 91 6.87 20.47 -8.88
N ILE A 92 7.08 19.21 -9.29
CA ILE A 92 8.40 18.58 -9.34
C ILE A 92 9.31 19.32 -10.33
N LEU A 93 8.79 19.75 -11.49
CA LEU A 93 9.58 20.46 -12.50
C LEU A 93 10.04 21.84 -12.00
N ASP A 94 9.24 22.48 -11.15
CA ASP A 94 9.53 23.79 -10.58
C ASP A 94 10.36 23.72 -9.29
N TRP A 95 10.66 22.53 -8.76
CA TRP A 95 11.50 22.40 -7.57
C TRP A 95 12.97 22.78 -7.84
N PRO A 96 13.67 23.39 -6.86
CA PRO A 96 13.17 23.79 -5.54
C PRO A 96 12.46 25.16 -5.52
N TYR A 97 12.37 25.85 -6.66
CA TYR A 97 11.88 27.23 -6.75
C TYR A 97 10.38 27.39 -6.49
N ARG A 98 9.58 26.34 -6.65
CA ARG A 98 8.13 26.36 -6.38
C ARG A 98 7.78 26.93 -5.02
N HIS A 99 8.55 26.54 -4.01
CA HIS A 99 8.39 26.94 -2.63
C HIS A 99 9.48 27.93 -2.20
N SER A 100 9.99 28.74 -3.14
CA SER A 100 11.07 29.70 -2.86
C SER A 100 10.66 30.77 -1.86
N PHE A 101 9.38 31.15 -1.84
CA PHE A 101 8.83 32.13 -0.88
C PHE A 101 8.91 31.67 0.58
N VAL A 102 9.08 30.36 0.84
CA VAL A 102 9.17 29.80 2.19
C VAL A 102 10.31 30.40 3.02
N SER A 103 11.37 30.91 2.39
CA SER A 103 12.45 31.64 3.09
C SER A 103 11.96 32.81 3.91
N ASP A 104 10.85 33.43 3.48
CA ASP A 104 10.31 34.63 4.07
C ASP A 104 9.28 34.32 5.16
N TYR A 105 8.79 33.08 5.22
CA TYR A 105 7.71 32.65 6.10
C TYR A 105 8.16 31.79 7.29
N HIS A 106 9.29 31.10 7.19
CA HIS A 106 9.67 30.11 8.20
C HIS A 106 11.16 30.18 8.57
N PRO A 107 11.53 30.13 9.87
CA PRO A 107 12.91 30.20 10.31
C PRO A 107 13.77 29.04 9.80
N ASN A 108 13.15 27.91 9.49
CA ASN A 108 13.79 26.73 8.93
C ASN A 108 13.19 26.42 7.54
N PRO A 109 13.56 27.18 6.50
CA PRO A 109 12.85 27.11 5.21
C PRO A 109 13.07 25.78 4.49
N ILE A 110 14.22 25.15 4.68
CA ILE A 110 14.53 23.83 4.10
C ILE A 110 13.55 22.76 4.62
N LEU A 111 13.19 22.78 5.91
CA LEU A 111 12.26 21.80 6.48
C LEU A 111 10.85 22.00 5.91
N LEU A 112 10.38 23.25 5.79
CA LEU A 112 9.08 23.56 5.21
C LEU A 112 9.04 23.21 3.71
N GLN A 113 10.11 23.46 2.97
CA GLN A 113 10.22 23.02 1.58
C GLN A 113 10.14 21.49 1.45
N ILE A 114 10.81 20.72 2.30
CA ILE A 114 10.72 19.25 2.27
C ILE A 114 9.31 18.79 2.64
N SER A 115 8.69 19.38 3.66
CA SER A 115 7.31 19.05 4.05
C SER A 115 6.34 19.30 2.88
N TRP A 116 6.40 20.47 2.24
CA TRP A 116 5.54 20.81 1.11
C TRP A 116 5.86 19.98 -0.14
N ALA A 117 7.12 19.61 -0.34
CA ALA A 117 7.50 18.69 -1.39
C ALA A 117 6.90 17.29 -1.21
N LEU A 118 6.79 16.80 0.04
CA LEU A 118 6.11 15.54 0.34
C LEU A 118 4.60 15.64 0.05
N TRP A 119 3.99 16.77 0.37
CA TRP A 119 2.60 17.08 0.05
C TRP A 119 2.34 17.07 -1.47
N ASP A 120 3.17 17.75 -2.25
CA ASP A 120 3.09 17.81 -3.72
C ASP A 120 3.14 16.42 -4.41
N ILE A 121 3.87 15.44 -3.86
CA ILE A 121 3.98 14.09 -4.45
C ILE A 121 2.92 13.10 -3.95
N THR A 122 2.11 13.48 -2.97
CA THR A 122 1.12 12.61 -2.33
C THR A 122 0.16 11.97 -3.34
N PRO A 123 -0.44 12.69 -4.30
CA PRO A 123 -1.32 12.07 -5.30
C PRO A 123 -0.64 10.96 -6.10
N ALA A 124 0.63 11.18 -6.52
CA ALA A 124 1.40 10.20 -7.27
C ALA A 124 1.78 8.97 -6.42
N VAL A 125 2.22 9.19 -5.18
CA VAL A 125 2.58 8.09 -4.26
C VAL A 125 1.37 7.19 -3.99
N PHE A 126 0.19 7.78 -3.77
CA PHE A 126 -1.05 7.03 -3.59
C PHE A 126 -1.42 6.24 -4.84
N LEU A 127 -1.48 6.89 -6.01
CA LEU A 127 -1.84 6.19 -7.25
C LEU A 127 -0.88 5.04 -7.57
N ILE A 128 0.44 5.29 -7.55
CA ILE A 128 1.45 4.27 -7.88
C ILE A 128 1.37 3.10 -6.90
N SER A 129 1.19 3.37 -5.61
CA SER A 129 1.09 2.31 -4.60
C SER A 129 -0.16 1.45 -4.80
N PHE A 130 -1.31 2.05 -5.11
CA PHE A 130 -2.53 1.30 -5.39
C PHE A 130 -2.45 0.52 -6.69
N LEU A 131 -1.89 1.08 -7.76
CA LEU A 131 -1.66 0.38 -9.02
C LEU A 131 -0.72 -0.82 -8.83
N TYR A 132 0.33 -0.66 -8.03
CA TYR A 132 1.27 -1.72 -7.68
C TYR A 132 0.62 -2.81 -6.81
N GLY A 133 -0.13 -2.42 -5.77
CA GLY A 133 -0.75 -3.34 -4.81
C GLY A 133 -1.98 -4.08 -5.33
N SER A 134 -2.75 -3.45 -6.22
CA SER A 134 -3.95 -4.05 -6.84
C SER A 134 -3.65 -4.96 -8.02
N SER A 135 -2.44 -4.87 -8.60
CA SER A 135 -2.06 -5.56 -9.84
C SER A 135 -2.82 -5.09 -11.09
N LEU A 136 -3.45 -3.91 -11.06
CA LEU A 136 -4.17 -3.32 -12.20
C LEU A 136 -3.28 -3.17 -13.45
N VAL A 137 -2.01 -2.80 -13.26
CA VAL A 137 -1.04 -2.61 -14.35
C VAL A 137 -0.80 -3.92 -15.11
N THR A 138 -0.66 -5.03 -14.39
CA THR A 138 -0.43 -6.34 -15.01
C THR A 138 -1.66 -6.94 -15.67
N SER A 139 -2.87 -6.55 -15.25
CA SER A 139 -4.12 -7.01 -15.88
C SER A 139 -4.46 -6.26 -17.16
N LEU A 140 -4.05 -4.99 -17.29
CA LEU A 140 -4.23 -4.22 -18.53
C LEU A 140 -3.29 -4.70 -19.64
N ASP A 141 -2.05 -5.03 -19.30
CA ASP A 141 -1.02 -5.44 -20.26
C ASP A 141 -1.26 -6.85 -20.85
N SER A 142 -1.97 -7.71 -20.12
CA SER A 142 -2.27 -9.08 -20.57
C SER A 142 -3.52 -9.22 -21.44
N GLY A 143 -4.29 -8.13 -21.68
CA GLY A 143 -5.52 -8.13 -22.48
C GLY A 143 -6.62 -9.07 -21.96
N SER A 144 -6.43 -9.64 -20.77
CA SER A 144 -7.21 -10.72 -20.18
C SER A 144 -7.89 -10.17 -18.93
N ILE A 145 -9.12 -9.66 -19.11
CA ILE A 145 -10.11 -9.49 -18.01
C ILE A 145 -10.67 -10.88 -17.62
N THR A 146 -10.12 -11.98 -18.13
CA THR A 146 -10.36 -13.30 -17.55
C THR A 146 -9.63 -13.38 -16.23
N LEU A 147 -10.32 -12.93 -15.17
CA LEU A 147 -10.25 -13.43 -13.79
C LEU A 147 -8.87 -14.06 -13.53
N VAL A 148 -7.82 -13.22 -13.57
CA VAL A 148 -6.42 -13.67 -13.52
C VAL A 148 -6.37 -14.63 -12.36
N LYS A 149 -6.09 -15.89 -12.70
CA LYS A 149 -6.03 -17.05 -11.82
C LYS A 149 -5.72 -16.57 -10.40
N GLU A 150 -6.75 -16.66 -9.56
CA GLU A 150 -6.89 -15.95 -8.30
C GLU A 150 -5.56 -15.82 -7.54
N ALA A 151 -5.15 -14.58 -7.33
CA ALA A 151 -4.23 -14.15 -6.27
C ALA A 151 -3.04 -15.10 -6.03
N SER A 152 -2.05 -15.12 -6.93
CA SER A 152 -0.75 -15.70 -6.60
C SER A 152 -0.21 -15.10 -5.29
N LEU A 153 0.60 -15.88 -4.54
CA LEU A 153 1.26 -15.45 -3.32
C LEU A 153 2.01 -14.12 -3.52
N GLU A 154 2.52 -13.91 -4.74
CA GLU A 154 3.13 -12.66 -5.16
C GLU A 154 2.18 -11.45 -5.07
N ILE A 155 0.93 -11.56 -5.53
CA ILE A 155 -0.02 -10.44 -5.48
C ILE A 155 -0.38 -10.10 -4.03
N ARG A 156 -0.50 -11.10 -3.14
CA ARG A 156 -0.68 -10.89 -1.70
C ARG A 156 0.49 -10.11 -1.11
N GLN A 157 1.72 -10.50 -1.45
CA GLN A 157 2.92 -9.79 -0.99
C GLN A 157 3.02 -8.36 -1.55
N ARG A 158 2.63 -8.14 -2.82
CA ARG A 158 2.60 -6.79 -3.41
C ARG A 158 1.60 -5.89 -2.69
N GLY A 159 0.39 -6.39 -2.45
CA GLY A 159 -0.64 -5.67 -1.68
C GLY A 159 -0.16 -5.29 -0.28
N LYS A 160 0.41 -6.25 0.46
CA LYS A 160 1.02 -6.01 1.78
C LYS A 160 2.14 -4.96 1.74
N ARG A 161 3.06 -5.04 0.77
CA ARG A 161 4.14 -4.05 0.60
C ARG A 161 3.60 -2.67 0.24
N ALA A 162 2.59 -2.59 -0.62
CA ALA A 162 1.96 -1.33 -1.01
C ALA A 162 1.31 -0.64 0.19
N HIS A 163 0.49 -1.38 0.95
CA HIS A 163 -0.13 -0.89 2.18
C HIS A 163 0.92 -0.41 3.18
N PHE A 164 1.94 -1.23 3.44
CA PHE A 164 3.02 -0.87 4.36
C PHE A 164 3.72 0.43 3.94
N ARG A 165 4.12 0.56 2.66
CA ARG A 165 4.77 1.77 2.15
C ARG A 165 3.89 3.01 2.28
N LEU A 166 2.59 2.90 1.95
CA LEU A 166 1.65 4.01 2.12
C LEU A 166 1.51 4.45 3.57
N LYS A 167 1.40 3.49 4.49
CA LYS A 167 1.32 3.80 5.92
C LYS A 167 2.56 4.56 6.40
N TYR A 168 3.76 4.11 6.05
CA TYR A 168 4.99 4.82 6.41
C TYR A 168 5.10 6.17 5.74
N PHE A 169 4.72 6.28 4.47
CA PHE A 169 4.69 7.56 3.77
C PHE A 169 3.78 8.57 4.48
N VAL A 170 2.54 8.19 4.83
CA VAL A 170 1.62 9.08 5.55
C VAL A 170 2.15 9.46 6.93
N VAL A 171 2.76 8.53 7.66
CA VAL A 171 3.39 8.83 8.95
C VAL A 171 4.51 9.85 8.78
N ILE A 172 5.39 9.66 7.79
CA ILE A 172 6.49 10.60 7.51
C ILE A 172 5.94 11.96 7.06
N LEU A 173 4.93 11.98 6.20
CA LEU A 173 4.28 13.19 5.69
C LEU A 173 3.74 14.05 6.84
N ILE A 174 2.93 13.46 7.72
CA ILE A 174 2.34 14.15 8.89
C ILE A 174 3.44 14.54 9.89
N LEU A 175 4.42 13.65 10.14
CA LEU A 175 5.51 13.95 11.07
C LEU A 175 6.39 15.10 10.58
N MET A 176 6.71 15.16 9.29
CA MET A 176 7.50 16.24 8.71
C MET A 176 6.74 17.57 8.75
N ASP A 177 5.44 17.55 8.48
CA ASP A 177 4.57 18.72 8.63
C ASP A 177 4.54 19.20 10.10
N PHE A 178 4.28 18.29 11.04
CA PHE A 178 4.29 18.57 12.47
C PHE A 178 5.63 19.13 12.98
N ILE A 179 6.75 18.51 12.63
CA ILE A 179 8.09 18.97 13.02
C ILE A 179 8.33 20.38 12.49
N THR A 180 7.92 20.64 11.25
CA THR A 180 8.11 21.95 10.63
C THR A 180 7.37 23.02 11.43
N PHE A 181 6.07 22.86 11.65
CA PHE A 181 5.29 23.85 12.39
C PHE A 181 5.64 23.93 13.89
N SER A 182 6.13 22.84 14.50
CA SER A 182 6.61 22.86 15.90
C SER A 182 7.92 23.64 16.08
N LEU A 183 8.68 23.84 15.01
CA LEU A 183 9.92 24.60 15.00
C LEU A 183 9.73 26.07 14.60
N ASP A 184 8.50 26.47 14.30
CA ASP A 184 8.15 27.87 14.07
C ASP A 184 7.86 28.56 15.42
N PRO A 185 8.71 29.49 15.89
CA PRO A 185 8.51 30.19 17.16
C PRO A 185 7.30 31.14 17.12
N TRP A 186 6.77 31.45 15.94
CA TRP A 186 5.59 32.29 15.75
C TRP A 186 4.30 31.47 15.73
N PHE A 187 4.41 30.15 15.78
CA PHE A 187 3.29 29.23 15.67
C PHE A 187 3.07 28.49 17.01
N PRO A 188 1.97 28.78 17.74
CA PRO A 188 1.64 28.05 18.96
C PRO A 188 1.32 26.59 18.63
N ILE A 189 1.99 25.65 19.30
CA ILE A 189 1.86 24.21 18.99
C ILE A 189 0.44 23.69 19.24
N GLU A 190 -0.29 24.30 20.17
CA GLU A 190 -1.70 24.03 20.46
C GLU A 190 -2.64 24.35 19.30
N GLU A 191 -2.26 25.25 18.39
CA GLU A 191 -3.03 25.58 17.19
C GLU A 191 -2.79 24.58 16.05
N TYR A 192 -1.75 23.74 16.14
CA TYR A 192 -1.36 22.81 15.09
C TYR A 192 -2.52 21.94 14.59
N PRO A 193 -3.31 21.26 15.45
CA PRO A 193 -4.35 20.37 14.96
C PRO A 193 -5.39 21.10 14.11
N LEU A 194 -5.81 22.32 14.51
CA LEU A 194 -6.79 23.10 13.77
C LEU A 194 -6.20 23.54 12.41
N ARG A 195 -5.02 24.14 12.45
CA ARG A 195 -4.30 24.67 11.28
C ARG A 195 -3.94 23.58 10.27
N PHE A 196 -3.61 22.38 10.74
CA PHE A 196 -3.36 21.24 9.89
C PHE A 196 -4.57 20.94 8.99
N PHE A 197 -5.79 20.92 9.55
CA PHE A 197 -7.00 20.70 8.77
C PHE A 197 -7.40 21.90 7.92
N GLU A 198 -7.06 23.13 8.33
CA GLU A 198 -7.27 24.33 7.49
C GLU A 198 -6.37 24.35 6.27
N ASN A 199 -5.07 24.09 6.46
CA ASN A 199 -4.07 24.08 5.40
C ASN A 199 -4.26 22.88 4.46
N HIS A 200 -4.73 21.75 4.99
CA HIS A 200 -4.95 20.51 4.25
C HIS A 200 -6.44 20.15 4.22
N SER A 201 -7.30 21.05 3.76
CA SER A 201 -8.78 20.90 3.83
C SER A 201 -9.32 19.60 3.17
N GLY A 202 -8.68 19.14 2.09
CA GLY A 202 -8.91 17.86 1.40
C GLY A 202 -8.34 16.60 2.08
N ILE A 203 -7.66 16.69 3.22
CA ILE A 203 -6.92 15.56 3.85
C ILE A 203 -7.81 14.35 4.18
N HIS A 204 -9.11 14.56 4.39
CA HIS A 204 -10.06 13.49 4.65
C HIS A 204 -10.14 12.49 3.48
N TRP A 205 -10.00 12.95 2.22
CA TRP A 205 -9.91 12.06 1.06
C TRP A 205 -8.67 11.18 1.11
N MET A 206 -7.53 11.74 1.52
CA MET A 206 -6.31 10.96 1.74
C MET A 206 -6.49 9.92 2.85
N PHE A 207 -7.19 10.25 3.94
CA PHE A 207 -7.49 9.27 5.00
C PHE A 207 -8.43 8.16 4.54
N ILE A 208 -9.46 8.47 3.75
CA ILE A 208 -10.32 7.45 3.15
C ILE A 208 -9.50 6.53 2.23
N ALA A 209 -8.61 7.08 1.41
CA ALA A 209 -7.71 6.30 0.57
C ALA A 209 -6.72 5.46 1.41
N LEU A 210 -6.21 5.98 2.53
CA LEU A 210 -5.35 5.22 3.43
C LEU A 210 -6.11 4.07 4.08
N VAL A 211 -7.36 4.29 4.53
CA VAL A 211 -8.22 3.24 5.06
C VAL A 211 -8.48 2.18 3.98
N ALA A 212 -8.77 2.59 2.74
CA ALA A 212 -8.90 1.67 1.61
C ALA A 212 -7.64 0.83 1.39
N SER A 213 -6.44 1.38 1.66
CA SER A 213 -5.18 0.64 1.49
C SER A 213 -5.06 -0.58 2.40
N TYR A 214 -5.77 -0.60 3.55
CA TYR A 214 -5.82 -1.79 4.42
C TYR A 214 -6.48 -2.98 3.72
N GLY A 215 -7.37 -2.74 2.75
CA GLY A 215 -7.94 -3.81 1.95
C GLY A 215 -6.97 -4.39 0.91
N LEU A 216 -5.79 -3.78 0.70
CA LEU A 216 -4.69 -4.39 -0.04
C LEU A 216 -3.87 -5.36 0.83
N ASP A 217 -3.97 -5.28 2.15
CA ASP A 217 -3.28 -6.19 3.06
C ASP A 217 -4.11 -7.46 3.27
N PRO A 218 -3.65 -8.63 2.80
CA PRO A 218 -4.36 -9.89 3.00
C PRO A 218 -4.49 -10.30 4.46
N ASP A 219 -3.66 -9.75 5.35
CA ASP A 219 -3.62 -10.12 6.77
C ASP A 219 -4.49 -9.18 7.62
N CYS A 220 -5.23 -8.24 7.00
CA CYS A 220 -6.09 -7.30 7.71
C CYS A 220 -7.47 -7.91 8.04
N GLU A 221 -7.57 -8.55 9.20
CA GLU A 221 -8.80 -9.25 9.64
C GLU A 221 -10.02 -8.33 9.76
N TRP A 222 -9.86 -7.12 10.31
CA TRP A 222 -10.97 -6.17 10.45
C TRP A 222 -11.57 -5.78 9.10
N MET A 223 -10.72 -5.49 8.11
CA MET A 223 -11.19 -5.16 6.77
C MET A 223 -11.83 -6.37 6.08
N ALA A 224 -11.24 -7.56 6.25
CA ALA A 224 -11.83 -8.81 5.75
C ALA A 224 -13.23 -9.06 6.34
N ASN A 225 -13.44 -8.78 7.63
CA ASN A 225 -14.72 -8.95 8.30
C ASN A 225 -15.75 -7.89 7.88
N ALA A 226 -15.38 -6.61 7.85
CA ALA A 226 -16.26 -5.54 7.38
C ALA A 226 -16.74 -5.80 5.94
N MET A 227 -15.87 -6.36 5.09
CA MET A 227 -16.17 -6.72 3.71
C MET A 227 -17.09 -7.94 3.58
N LYS A 228 -17.01 -8.89 4.51
CA LYS A 228 -17.94 -10.02 4.56
C LYS A 228 -19.35 -9.53 4.88
N ASP A 229 -19.50 -8.66 5.86
CA ASP A 229 -20.81 -8.13 6.28
C ASP A 229 -21.48 -7.25 5.20
N LEU A 230 -20.69 -6.59 4.36
CA LEU A 230 -21.19 -5.81 3.21
C LEU A 230 -21.66 -6.67 2.04
N THR A 231 -21.30 -7.95 1.99
CA THR A 231 -21.56 -8.84 0.85
C THR A 231 -22.43 -10.06 1.17
N SER A 232 -22.86 -10.20 2.44
CA SER A 232 -23.87 -11.16 2.91
C SER A 232 -25.28 -10.61 2.81
#